data_AF-A0A959N801-F1
#
_entry.id   AF-A0A959N801-F1
#
_cell.length_a   1.000
_cell.length_b   1.000
_cell.length_c   1.000
_cell.angle_alpha   90.00
_cell.angle_beta   90.00
_cell.angle_gamma   90.00
#
_symmetry.space_group_name_H-M   'P 1'
#
loop_
_entity.id
_entity.type
_entity.pdbx_description
1 polymer ?
#
loop_
_entity_poly.entity_id
_entity_poly.type
_entity_poly.pdbx_seq_one_letter_code
_entity_poly.pdbx_strand_id
1 'polypeptide(L)' 'MKNLTKIQKVTLLFIILYVVWEIAVQIWARSLPSGDPVIRADLIFIYPVLLIMIIISIVQLIISGKKKNV' A
#
# COMPACT_ATOMS: atom_id res chain seq x y z
N MET A 1 -15.42 -21.00 2.43
CA MET A 1 -14.84 -19.66 2.16
C MET A 1 -13.39 -19.85 1.77
N LYS A 2 -12.94 -19.29 0.65
CA LYS A 2 -11.54 -19.42 0.20
C LYS A 2 -10.69 -18.55 1.12
N ASN A 3 -9.90 -19.17 2.00
CA ASN A 3 -9.10 -18.45 2.99
C ASN A 3 -8.10 -17.52 2.26
N LEU A 4 -8.20 -16.21 2.54
CA LEU A 4 -7.21 -15.22 2.11
C LEU A 4 -5.84 -15.67 2.62
N THR A 5 -4.87 -15.71 1.72
CA THR A 5 -3.51 -16.11 2.07
C THR A 5 -2.90 -15.07 3.02
N LYS A 6 -1.97 -15.50 3.89
CA LYS A 6 -1.33 -14.61 4.89
C LYS A 6 -0.78 -13.34 4.24
N ILE A 7 -0.19 -13.46 3.06
CA ILE A 7 0.36 -12.35 2.28
C ILE A 7 -0.74 -11.39 1.80
N GLN A 8 -1.87 -11.88 1.29
CA GLN A 8 -2.99 -11.01 0.90
C GLN A 8 -3.57 -10.22 2.08
N LYS A 9 -3.61 -10.82 3.28
CA LYS A 9 -3.99 -10.11 4.51
C LYS A 9 -3.01 -8.99 4.85
N VAL A 10 -1.71 -9.25 4.67
CA VAL A 10 -0.66 -8.24 4.87
C VAL A 10 -0.77 -7.13 3.81
N THR A 11 -0.96 -7.46 2.53
CA THR A 11 -1.18 -6.46 1.47
C THR A 11 -2.38 -5.58 1.77
N LEU A 12 -3.50 -6.17 2.23
CA LEU A 12 -4.68 -5.42 2.64
C LEU A 12 -4.38 -4.48 3.82
N LEU A 13 -3.64 -4.97 4.83
CA LEU A 13 -3.21 -4.15 5.97
C LEU A 13 -2.36 -2.96 5.52
N PHE A 14 -1.40 -3.17 4.62
CA PHE A 14 -0.57 -2.09 4.07
C PHE A 14 -1.37 -1.06 3.28
N ILE A 15 -2.37 -1.49 2.51
CA ILE A 15 -3.29 -0.58 1.83
C ILE A 15 -4.05 0.29 2.85
N ILE A 16 -4.55 -0.31 3.92
CA ILE A 16 -5.26 0.42 4.99
C ILE A 16 -4.32 1.42 5.67
N LEU A 17 -3.10 1.02 6.03
CA LEU A 17 -2.11 1.92 6.62
C LEU A 17 -1.78 3.09 5.70
N TYR A 18 -1.66 2.85 4.38
CA TYR A 18 -1.44 3.91 3.41
C TYR A 18 -2.59 4.92 3.37
N VAL A 19 -3.84 4.45 3.37
CA VAL A 19 -5.02 5.33 3.40
C VAL A 19 -5.03 6.19 4.67
N VAL A 20 -4.74 5.60 5.83
CA VAL A 20 -4.64 6.34 7.10
C VAL A 20 -3.53 7.38 7.05
N TRP A 21 -2.37 7.03 6.48
CA TRP A 21 -1.26 7.95 6.30
C TRP A 21 -1.62 9.14 5.40
N GLU A 22 -2.28 8.91 4.26
CA GLU A 22 -2.72 9.97 3.37
C GLU A 22 -3.70 10.93 4.06
N ILE A 23 -4.62 10.42 4.89
CA ILE A 23 -5.51 11.28 5.68
C ILE A 23 -4.71 12.14 6.67
N ALA A 24 -3.75 11.54 7.38
CA ALA A 24 -2.90 12.27 8.32
C ALA A 24 -2.08 13.38 7.61
N VAL A 25 -1.53 13.08 6.43
CA VAL A 25 -0.81 14.06 5.62
C VAL A 25 -1.72 15.17 5.11
N GLN A 26 -2.95 14.87 4.69
CA GLN A 26 -3.90 15.90 4.27
C GLN A 26 -4.30 16.82 5.42
N ILE A 27 -4.49 16.27 6.63
CA ILE A 27 -4.78 17.06 7.83
C ILE A 27 -3.58 17.95 8.17
N TRP A 28 -2.36 17.39 8.13
CA TRP A 28 -1.14 18.16 8.35
C TRP A 28 -0.96 19.26 7.30
N ALA A 29 -1.14 18.94 6.01
CA ALA A 29 -1.03 19.88 4.89
C ALA A 29 -1.99 21.07 5.02
N ARG A 30 -3.20 20.86 5.57
CA ARG A 30 -4.17 21.93 5.85
C ARG A 30 -3.78 22.83 7.02
N SER A 31 -2.87 22.38 7.88
CA SER A 31 -2.36 23.15 9.01
C SER A 31 -1.16 24.04 8.65
N LEU A 32 -0.61 23.90 7.42
CA LEU A 32 0.49 24.75 6.96
C LEU A 32 0.00 26.15 6.53
N PRO A 33 0.81 27.19 6.77
CA PRO A 33 0.55 28.54 6.28
C PRO A 33 0.44 28.58 4.74
N SER A 34 -0.38 29.52 4.25
CA SER A 34 -0.58 29.79 2.82
C SER A 34 0.74 30.20 2.16
N GLY A 35 1.46 29.25 1.57
CA GLY A 35 2.71 29.52 0.85
C GLY A 35 3.85 28.55 1.16
N ASP A 36 3.73 27.72 2.20
CA ASP A 36 4.76 26.71 2.49
C ASP A 36 4.67 25.53 1.50
N PRO A 37 5.77 25.20 0.80
CA PRO A 37 5.79 24.05 -0.09
C PRO A 37 5.68 22.75 0.71
N VAL A 38 4.67 21.94 0.38
CA VAL A 38 4.47 20.61 0.97
C VAL A 38 5.50 19.64 0.38
N ILE A 39 6.67 19.54 1.01
CA ILE A 39 7.72 18.60 0.61
C ILE A 39 7.34 17.20 1.09
N ARG A 40 6.85 16.37 0.18
CA ARG A 40 6.42 14.99 0.42
C ARG A 40 7.60 14.00 0.35
N ALA A 41 8.57 14.11 1.26
CA ALA A 41 9.73 13.20 1.30
C ALA A 41 9.33 11.75 1.67
N ASP A 42 8.25 11.59 2.41
CA ASP A 42 7.60 10.32 2.77
C ASP A 42 7.20 9.46 1.55
N LEU A 43 6.82 10.09 0.42
CA LEU A 43 6.44 9.37 -0.81
C LEU A 43 7.59 8.54 -1.39
N ILE A 44 8.84 8.96 -1.19
CA ILE A 44 10.04 8.22 -1.63
C ILE A 44 10.14 6.85 -0.97
N PHE A 45 9.66 6.71 0.27
CA PHE A 45 9.70 5.43 1.00
C PHE A 45 8.42 4.62 0.84
N ILE A 46 7.28 5.31 0.73
CA ILE A 46 5.96 4.66 0.63
C ILE A 46 5.76 4.00 -0.73
N TYR A 47 6.12 4.65 -1.84
CA TYR A 47 5.91 4.08 -3.17
C TYR A 47 6.69 2.80 -3.44
N PRO A 48 7.98 2.66 -3.10
CA PRO A 48 8.71 1.41 -3.29
C PRO A 48 8.09 0.26 -2.49
N VAL A 49 7.69 0.53 -1.24
CA VAL A 49 7.10 -0.50 -0.36
C VAL A 49 5.75 -0.97 -0.91
N LEU A 50 4.88 -0.03 -1.32
CA LEU A 50 3.61 -0.36 -1.97
C LEU A 50 3.82 -1.12 -3.27
N LEU A 51 4.76 -0.69 -4.11
CA LEU A 51 5.07 -1.33 -5.38
C LEU A 51 5.51 -2.78 -5.17
N ILE A 52 6.43 -3.03 -4.23
CA ILE A 52 6.89 -4.39 -3.88
C ILE A 52 5.71 -5.23 -3.39
N MET A 53 4.86 -4.70 -2.50
CA MET A 53 3.69 -5.41 -1.99
C MET A 53 2.68 -5.78 -3.09
N ILE A 54 2.45 -4.87 -4.04
CA ILE A 54 1.57 -5.11 -5.20
C ILE A 54 2.17 -6.19 -6.10
N ILE A 55 3.47 -6.10 -6.43
CA ILE A 55 4.16 -7.10 -7.25
C ILE A 55 4.07 -8.48 -6.60
N ILE A 56 4.37 -8.59 -5.30
CA ILE A 56 4.27 -9.85 -4.55
C ILE A 56 2.84 -10.42 -4.64
N SER A 57 1.82 -9.57 -4.47
CA SER A 57 0.42 -9.98 -4.56
C SER A 57 0.04 -10.50 -5.96
N ILE A 58 0.49 -9.82 -7.02
CA ILE A 58 0.25 -10.24 -8.42
C ILE A 58 0.95 -11.58 -8.71
N VAL A 59 2.24 -11.69 -8.36
CA VAL A 59 3.04 -12.91 -8.54
C VAL A 59 2.38 -14.09 -7.81
N GLN A 60 1.90 -13.87 -6.60
CA GLN A 60 1.24 -14.91 -5.82
C GLN A 60 -0.11 -15.34 -6.42
N LEU A 61 -0.88 -14.42 -6.99
CA LEU A 61 -2.12 -14.75 -7.71
C LEU A 61 -1.83 -15.61 -8.94
N ILE A 62 -0.81 -15.27 -9.72
CA ILE A 62 -0.40 -16.03 -10.91
C ILE A 62 0.08 -17.44 -10.53
N ILE A 63 0.93 -17.56 -9.49
CA ILE A 63 1.46 -18.84 -9.01
C ILE A 63 0.35 -19.70 -8.37
N SER A 64 -0.54 -19.10 -7.56
CA SER A 64 -1.65 -19.83 -6.94
C SER A 64 -2.71 -20.25 -7.94
N GLY A 65 -2.85 -19.51 -9.06
CA GLY A 65 -3.65 -19.90 -10.21
C GLY A 65 -3.10 -21.15 -10.91
N LYS A 66 -1.78 -21.27 -11.05
CA LYS A 66 -1.12 -22.48 -11.60
C LYS A 66 -1.33 -23.72 -10.74
N LYS A 67 -1.25 -23.60 -9.41
CA LYS A 67 -1.38 -24.75 -8.48
C LYS A 67 -2.79 -25.35 -8.41
N LYS A 68 -3.81 -24.69 -8.96
CA LYS A 68 -5.19 -25.21 -9.01
C LYS A 68 -5.47 -26.04 -10.28
N ASN A 69 -4.59 -25.96 -11.28
CA ASN A 69 -4.73 -26.63 -12.58
C ASN A 69 -3.70 -27.77 -12.80
N VAL A 70 -3.04 -28.24 -11.74
CA VAL A 70 -2.17 -29.43 -11.73
C VAL A 70 -2.70 -30.41 -10.70
#